data_AF-A0A935HA19-F1
#
_entry.id   AF-A0A935HA19-F1
#
_cell.length_a   1.000
_cell.length_b   1.000
_cell.length_c   1.000
_cell.angle_alpha   90.00
_cell.angle_beta   90.00
_cell.angle_gamma   90.00
#
_symmetry.space_group_name_H-M   'P 1'
#
loop_
_entity.id
_entity.type
_entity.pdbx_description
1 polymer ?
#
loop_
_entity_poly.entity_id
_entity_poly.type
_entity_poly.pdbx_seq_one_letter_code
_entity_poly.pdbx_strand_id
1 'polypeptide(L)'
;MAVDISKQQDKLDIDPIGMNIVNRIAPDSRVSGDVSYSGGLLVQGDLSGSGQINGRLIVWHGAQIQGQFRVLGDLYVFGRVGNVGASATDTVIECYGTAYIASTASTTGTIVAQKLRLYEGADLQGPFRTIKNIHAIPELDQKA
;
A
#
# COMPACT_ATOMS: atom_id res chain seq x y z
N MET A 1 -4.70 39.58 -6.26
CA MET A 1 -4.15 38.93 -5.06
C MET A 1 -4.07 37.45 -5.35
N ALA A 2 -2.89 36.95 -5.67
CA ALA A 2 -2.66 35.52 -5.83
C ALA A 2 -2.55 34.92 -4.43
N VAL A 3 -3.41 33.95 -4.12
CA VAL A 3 -3.29 33.16 -2.90
C VAL A 3 -2.13 32.21 -3.15
N ASP A 4 -0.99 32.46 -2.49
CA ASP A 4 0.08 31.49 -2.36
C ASP A 4 -0.46 30.33 -1.51
N ILE A 5 -1.04 29.34 -2.18
CA ILE A 5 -1.37 28.06 -1.56
C ILE A 5 -0.04 27.32 -1.44
N SER A 6 0.71 27.62 -0.38
CA SER A 6 1.86 26.82 0.00
C SER A 6 1.37 25.38 0.16
N LYS A 7 1.61 24.53 -0.83
CA LYS A 7 1.30 23.10 -0.79
C LYS A 7 1.99 22.55 0.44
N GLN A 8 1.22 22.36 1.51
CA GLN A 8 1.66 21.66 2.69
C GLN A 8 1.84 20.21 2.25
N GLN A 9 3.03 19.88 1.75
CA GLN A 9 3.39 18.51 1.41
C GLN A 9 3.36 17.73 2.71
N ASP A 10 2.33 16.92 2.89
CA ASP A 10 2.27 15.91 3.93
C ASP A 10 3.46 14.97 3.74
N LYS A 11 4.53 15.26 4.46
CA LYS A 11 5.77 14.49 4.43
C LYS A 11 5.51 13.16 5.14
N LEU A 12 5.60 12.08 4.38
CA LEU A 12 5.53 10.74 4.93
C LEU A 12 6.95 10.28 5.31
N ASP A 13 7.27 10.34 6.60
CA ASP A 13 8.54 9.86 7.12
C ASP A 13 8.50 8.33 7.31
N ILE A 14 9.32 7.61 6.54
CA ILE A 14 9.49 6.17 6.64
C ILE A 14 10.66 5.87 7.57
N ASP A 15 10.37 5.31 8.74
CA ASP A 15 11.35 4.76 9.68
C ASP A 15 11.21 3.23 9.73
N PRO A 16 12.03 2.47 8.99
CA PRO A 16 11.93 1.01 8.94
C PRO A 16 12.08 0.33 10.30
N ILE A 17 12.84 0.92 11.23
CA ILE A 17 13.07 0.35 12.57
C ILE A 17 11.81 0.54 13.41
N GLY A 18 11.32 1.78 13.55
CA GLY A 18 10.06 2.08 14.23
C GLY A 18 8.85 1.39 13.57
N MET A 19 8.97 1.07 12.27
CA MET A 19 7.93 0.37 11.52
C MET A 19 7.98 -1.16 11.65
N ASN A 20 8.97 -1.73 12.34
CA ASN A 20 9.20 -3.18 12.47
C ASN A 20 9.33 -3.89 11.11
N ILE A 21 10.10 -3.29 10.20
CA ILE A 21 10.44 -3.88 8.91
C ILE A 21 11.66 -4.79 9.11
N VAL A 22 11.41 -6.10 9.08
CA VAL A 22 12.45 -7.13 9.30
C VAL A 22 12.75 -7.96 8.06
N ASN A 23 11.95 -7.80 7.00
CA ASN A 23 12.13 -8.46 5.71
C ASN A 23 12.43 -7.44 4.62
N ARG A 24 13.29 -7.83 3.67
CA ARG A 24 13.67 -6.98 2.54
C ARG A 24 13.80 -7.79 1.25
N ILE A 25 13.18 -7.30 0.19
CA ILE A 25 13.49 -7.70 -1.19
C ILE A 25 14.35 -6.59 -1.78
N ALA A 26 15.62 -6.90 -2.08
CA ALA A 26 16.59 -5.94 -2.56
C ALA A 26 16.26 -5.47 -4.00
N PRO A 27 16.83 -4.33 -4.45
CA PRO A 27 16.80 -3.95 -5.86
C PRO A 27 17.29 -5.09 -6.74
N ASP A 28 16.77 -5.16 -7.97
CA ASP A 28 17.11 -6.18 -8.99
C ASP A 28 16.85 -7.64 -8.56
N SER A 29 16.24 -7.86 -7.40
CA SER A 29 15.82 -9.18 -6.92
C SER A 29 14.37 -9.43 -7.32
N ARG A 30 14.08 -10.69 -7.67
CA ARG A 30 12.72 -11.15 -7.96
C ARG A 30 12.35 -12.30 -7.04
N VAL A 31 11.23 -12.15 -6.35
CA VAL A 31 10.62 -13.22 -5.57
C VAL A 31 9.28 -13.57 -6.21
N SER A 32 9.04 -14.86 -6.45
CA SER A 32 7.80 -15.34 -7.06
C SER A 32 7.29 -16.59 -6.35
N GLY A 33 5.99 -16.66 -6.09
CA GLY A 33 5.32 -17.84 -5.53
C GLY A 33 4.52 -17.51 -4.28
N ASP A 34 4.20 -18.54 -3.49
CA ASP A 34 3.47 -18.40 -2.24
C ASP A 34 4.41 -18.07 -1.09
N VAL A 35 4.29 -16.86 -0.53
CA VAL A 35 5.24 -16.33 0.46
C VAL A 35 4.55 -15.88 1.74
N SER A 36 5.21 -16.10 2.88
CA SER A 36 4.75 -15.61 4.17
C SER A 36 5.88 -14.92 4.91
N TYR A 37 5.63 -13.69 5.35
CA TYR A 37 6.59 -12.88 6.09
C TYR A 37 6.06 -12.64 7.51
N SER A 38 6.85 -13.00 8.52
CA SER A 38 6.46 -12.91 9.94
C SER A 38 6.46 -11.49 10.52
N GLY A 39 6.82 -10.48 9.73
CA GLY A 39 6.89 -9.08 10.12
C GLY A 39 6.75 -8.16 8.93
N GLY A 40 7.15 -6.89 9.09
CA GLY A 40 7.09 -5.92 7.99
C GLY A 40 8.04 -6.27 6.84
N LEU A 41 7.66 -5.85 5.63
CA LEU A 41 8.36 -6.11 4.39
C LEU A 41 8.65 -4.81 3.64
N LEU A 42 9.91 -4.58 3.31
CA LEU A 42 10.34 -3.55 2.35
C LEU A 42 10.66 -4.20 1.01
N VAL A 43 9.92 -3.81 -0.02
CA VAL A 43 10.13 -4.28 -1.40
C VAL A 43 10.81 -3.18 -2.20
N GLN A 44 12.01 -3.46 -2.71
CA GLN A 44 12.75 -2.58 -3.62
C GLN A 44 12.98 -3.22 -5.00
N GLY A 45 12.68 -4.51 -5.15
CA GLY A 45 12.71 -5.25 -6.40
C GLY A 45 11.31 -5.69 -6.84
N ASP A 46 11.22 -6.88 -7.43
CA ASP A 46 9.97 -7.49 -7.90
C ASP A 46 9.43 -8.52 -6.90
N LEU A 47 8.14 -8.46 -6.60
CA LEU A 47 7.41 -9.49 -5.87
C LEU A 47 6.18 -9.93 -6.66
N SER A 48 6.06 -11.23 -6.92
CA SER A 48 4.88 -11.81 -7.57
C SER A 48 4.36 -13.08 -6.90
N GLY A 49 3.08 -13.38 -7.09
CA GLY A 49 2.46 -14.61 -6.59
C GLY A 49 1.39 -14.33 -5.54
N SER A 50 1.37 -15.12 -4.46
CA SER A 50 0.40 -14.92 -3.40
C SER A 50 1.05 -14.94 -2.03
N GLY A 51 0.44 -14.33 -1.02
CA GLY A 51 1.05 -14.38 0.30
C GLY A 51 0.44 -13.52 1.39
N GLN A 52 1.08 -13.59 2.54
CA GLN A 52 0.71 -12.83 3.73
C GLN A 52 1.92 -12.14 4.35
N ILE A 53 1.76 -10.86 4.67
CA ILE A 53 2.72 -10.04 5.38
C ILE A 53 2.14 -9.75 6.76
N ASN A 54 2.74 -10.32 7.81
CA ASN A 54 2.35 -10.13 9.21
C ASN A 54 2.92 -8.81 9.76
N GLY A 55 2.67 -7.71 9.06
CA GLY A 55 3.20 -6.41 9.41
C GLY A 55 2.89 -5.39 8.33
N ARG A 56 3.69 -4.32 8.29
CA ARG A 56 3.58 -3.26 7.29
C ARG A 56 4.23 -3.68 5.97
N LEU A 57 3.66 -3.26 4.85
CA LEU A 57 4.24 -3.45 3.52
C LEU A 57 4.66 -2.10 2.95
N ILE A 58 5.92 -1.99 2.53
CA ILE A 58 6.46 -0.82 1.85
C ILE A 58 6.87 -1.22 0.43
N VAL A 59 6.18 -0.67 -0.57
CA VAL A 59 6.54 -0.80 -1.99
C VAL A 59 7.36 0.41 -2.39
N TRP A 60 8.68 0.25 -2.43
CA TRP A 60 9.60 1.36 -2.66
C TRP A 60 9.60 1.83 -4.12
N HIS A 61 10.22 2.99 -4.36
CA HIS A 61 10.45 3.50 -5.70
C HIS A 61 11.16 2.45 -6.58
N GLY A 62 10.65 2.25 -7.80
CA GLY A 62 11.17 1.25 -8.74
C GLY A 62 10.72 -0.19 -8.46
N ALA A 63 10.14 -0.47 -7.29
CA ALA A 63 9.61 -1.78 -6.96
C ALA A 63 8.27 -2.06 -7.66
N GLN A 64 7.98 -3.34 -7.86
CA GLN A 64 6.72 -3.79 -8.44
C GLN A 64 6.15 -4.99 -7.67
N ILE A 65 4.85 -4.94 -7.38
CA ILE A 65 4.10 -6.04 -6.78
C ILE A 65 2.99 -6.50 -7.73
N GLN A 66 2.87 -7.82 -7.92
CA GLN A 66 1.81 -8.45 -8.71
C GLN A 66 1.24 -9.70 -8.04
N GLY A 67 -0.07 -9.91 -8.08
CA GLY A 67 -0.72 -11.08 -7.48
C GLY A 67 -1.51 -10.77 -6.20
N GLN A 68 -1.80 -11.79 -5.39
CA GLN A 68 -2.74 -11.67 -4.26
C GLN A 68 -2.03 -11.64 -2.90
N PHE A 69 -2.04 -10.49 -2.22
CA PHE A 69 -1.36 -10.33 -0.94
C PHE A 69 -2.29 -9.82 0.16
N ARG A 70 -2.19 -10.43 1.35
CA ARG A 70 -2.76 -9.89 2.58
C ARG A 70 -1.69 -9.19 3.39
N VAL A 71 -1.96 -7.95 3.79
CA VAL A 71 -1.10 -7.14 4.64
C VAL A 71 -1.84 -6.89 5.94
N LEU A 72 -1.34 -7.45 7.04
CA LEU A 72 -2.01 -7.32 8.35
C LEU A 72 -1.78 -5.96 9.02
N GLY A 73 -0.83 -5.17 8.53
CA GLY A 73 -0.57 -3.79 8.96
C GLY A 73 -0.91 -2.77 7.89
N ASP A 74 -0.20 -1.64 7.93
CA ASP A 74 -0.33 -0.56 6.95
C ASP A 74 0.39 -0.88 5.63
N LEU A 75 -0.10 -0.29 4.55
CA LEU A 75 0.47 -0.38 3.21
C LEU A 75 1.00 0.99 2.79
N TYR A 76 2.25 1.07 2.34
CA TYR A 76 2.87 2.27 1.80
C TYR A 76 3.30 2.00 0.37
N VAL A 77 2.73 2.73 -0.59
CA VAL A 77 3.04 2.56 -2.02
C VAL A 77 3.73 3.81 -2.54
N PHE A 78 4.98 3.63 -2.95
CA PHE A 78 5.79 4.62 -3.68
C PHE A 78 6.17 4.13 -5.09
N GLY A 79 6.15 2.80 -5.29
CA GLY A 79 6.39 2.13 -6.56
C GLY A 79 5.12 1.72 -7.28
N ARG A 80 5.13 0.52 -7.86
CA ARG A 80 4.05 0.01 -8.72
C ARG A 80 3.29 -1.16 -8.10
N VAL A 81 1.97 -1.12 -8.21
CA VAL A 81 1.07 -2.23 -7.86
C VAL A 81 0.25 -2.61 -9.07
N GLY A 82 0.46 -3.84 -9.54
CA GLY A 82 -0.09 -4.33 -10.80
C GLY A 82 0.86 -4.13 -11.98
N ASN A 83 0.33 -4.37 -13.18
CA ASN A 83 1.03 -4.21 -14.44
C ASN A 83 0.19 -3.37 -15.40
N VAL A 84 0.84 -2.66 -16.33
CA VAL A 84 0.15 -1.90 -17.36
C VAL A 84 -0.52 -2.87 -18.33
N GLY A 85 -1.82 -2.71 -18.55
CA GLY A 85 -2.62 -3.58 -19.42
C GLY A 85 -3.07 -4.91 -18.80
N ALA A 86 -2.71 -5.18 -17.54
CA ALA A 86 -3.23 -6.32 -16.79
C ALA A 86 -4.61 -6.01 -16.20
N SER A 87 -5.38 -7.06 -15.88
CA SER A 87 -6.67 -6.90 -15.21
C SER A 87 -6.47 -6.40 -13.78
N ALA A 88 -7.38 -5.57 -13.30
CA ALA A 88 -7.42 -5.14 -11.91
C ALA A 88 -7.52 -6.30 -10.89
N THR A 89 -7.97 -7.47 -11.33
CA THR A 89 -8.06 -8.69 -10.52
C THR A 89 -6.77 -9.49 -10.47
N ASP A 90 -5.81 -9.20 -11.35
CA ASP A 90 -4.53 -9.92 -11.41
C ASP A 90 -3.64 -9.53 -10.23
N THR A 91 -3.85 -8.33 -9.69
CA THR A 91 -3.19 -7.87 -8.47
C THR A 91 -4.21 -7.37 -7.48
N VAL A 92 -4.27 -8.01 -6.32
CA VAL A 92 -5.18 -7.67 -5.24
C VAL A 92 -4.37 -7.57 -3.96
N ILE A 93 -4.35 -6.39 -3.34
CA ILE A 93 -3.73 -6.20 -2.03
C ILE A 93 -4.84 -5.91 -1.01
N GLU A 94 -5.03 -6.84 -0.07
CA GLU A 94 -5.92 -6.70 1.07
C GLU A 94 -5.12 -6.20 2.28
N CYS A 95 -5.20 -4.90 2.53
CA CYS A 95 -4.59 -4.22 3.67
C CYS A 95 -5.59 -4.13 4.82
N TYR A 96 -5.20 -4.60 5.99
CA TYR A 96 -6.01 -4.52 7.21
C TYR A 96 -5.73 -3.25 8.00
N GLY A 97 -4.76 -2.44 7.59
CA GLY A 97 -4.48 -1.11 8.13
C GLY A 97 -4.89 0.03 7.18
N THR A 98 -4.10 1.09 7.22
CA THR A 98 -4.23 2.23 6.30
C THR A 98 -3.35 1.99 5.07
N ALA A 99 -3.88 2.21 3.87
CA ALA A 99 -3.06 2.29 2.67
C ALA A 99 -2.76 3.75 2.32
N TYR A 100 -1.47 4.07 2.27
CA TYR A 100 -0.90 5.35 1.88
C TYR A 100 -0.36 5.22 0.46
N ILE A 101 -0.98 5.93 -0.48
CA ILE A 101 -0.60 5.91 -1.90
C ILE A 101 0.05 7.24 -2.25
N ALA A 102 1.38 7.25 -2.32
CA ALA A 102 2.18 8.45 -2.53
C ALA A 102 1.99 9.03 -3.94
N SER A 103 2.40 10.29 -4.12
CA SER A 103 2.34 11.00 -5.40
C SER A 103 3.14 10.32 -6.52
N THR A 104 4.12 9.48 -6.19
CA THR A 104 4.95 8.74 -7.14
C THR A 104 4.38 7.36 -7.48
N ALA A 105 3.33 6.92 -6.81
CA ALA A 105 2.77 5.60 -6.95
C ALA A 105 2.02 5.45 -8.28
N SER A 106 2.10 4.24 -8.84
CA SER A 106 1.28 3.82 -9.99
C SER A 106 0.56 2.53 -9.64
N THR A 107 -0.77 2.54 -9.75
CA THR A 107 -1.62 1.43 -9.28
C THR A 107 -2.64 1.06 -10.34
N THR A 108 -2.53 -0.15 -10.90
CA THR A 108 -3.53 -0.73 -11.80
C THR A 108 -4.29 -1.89 -11.15
N GLY A 109 -3.74 -2.47 -10.08
CA GLY A 109 -4.38 -3.51 -9.28
C GLY A 109 -5.44 -3.00 -8.32
N THR A 110 -6.20 -3.94 -7.74
CA THR A 110 -7.17 -3.66 -6.69
C THR A 110 -6.48 -3.49 -5.34
N ILE A 111 -6.71 -2.36 -4.66
CA ILE A 111 -6.28 -2.16 -3.27
C ILE A 111 -7.50 -2.05 -2.38
N VAL A 112 -7.57 -2.93 -1.39
CA VAL A 112 -8.59 -2.93 -0.36
C VAL A 112 -7.94 -2.56 0.96
N ALA A 113 -8.43 -1.54 1.66
CA ALA A 113 -7.85 -1.10 2.94
C ALA A 113 -8.93 -0.72 3.96
N GLN A 114 -8.62 -0.62 5.25
CA GLN A 114 -9.58 -0.02 6.20
C GLN A 114 -9.71 1.48 5.97
N LYS A 115 -8.58 2.14 5.69
CA LYS A 115 -8.48 3.57 5.40
C LYS A 115 -7.60 3.77 4.18
N LEU A 116 -7.95 4.72 3.34
CA LEU A 116 -7.17 5.11 2.16
C LEU A 116 -6.70 6.55 2.33
N ARG A 117 -5.40 6.79 2.15
CA ARG A 117 -4.82 8.13 2.03
C ARG A 117 -4.11 8.22 0.68
N LEU A 118 -4.71 9.00 -0.21
CA LEU A 118 -4.25 9.18 -1.58
C LEU A 118 -3.62 10.57 -1.68
N TYR A 119 -2.38 10.66 -2.15
CA TYR A 119 -1.66 11.92 -2.28
C TYR A 119 -1.70 12.42 -3.73
N GLU A 120 -1.72 13.74 -3.89
CA GLU A 120 -1.79 14.40 -5.20
C GLU A 120 -0.62 13.96 -6.10
N GLY A 121 -0.93 13.50 -7.31
CA GLY A 121 0.05 13.06 -8.31
C GLY A 121 0.10 11.54 -8.52
N ALA A 122 -0.51 10.75 -7.64
CA ALA A 122 -0.58 9.31 -7.81
C ALA A 122 -1.39 8.93 -9.07
N ASP A 123 -0.89 7.96 -9.85
CA ASP A 123 -1.61 7.39 -10.99
C ASP A 123 -2.45 6.18 -10.51
N LEU A 124 -3.77 6.37 -10.42
CA LEU A 124 -4.72 5.45 -9.81
C LEU A 124 -5.70 4.95 -10.88
N GLN A 125 -5.45 3.74 -11.42
CA GLN A 125 -6.26 3.14 -12.48
C GLN A 125 -7.05 1.90 -12.01
N GLY A 126 -6.66 1.32 -10.87
CA GLY A 126 -7.32 0.16 -10.29
C GLY A 126 -8.49 0.50 -9.35
N PRO A 127 -9.32 -0.50 -8.97
CA PRO A 127 -10.36 -0.33 -7.96
C PRO A 127 -9.74 -0.12 -6.57
N PHE A 128 -10.22 0.91 -5.87
CA PHE A 128 -9.90 1.14 -4.47
C PHE A 128 -11.15 0.93 -3.63
N ARG A 129 -11.06 0.04 -2.62
CA ARG A 129 -12.19 -0.27 -1.76
C ARG A 129 -11.81 -0.10 -0.31
N THR A 130 -12.76 0.38 0.48
CA THR A 130 -12.62 0.36 1.93
C THR A 130 -13.37 -0.83 2.52
N ILE A 131 -12.76 -1.53 3.47
CA ILE A 131 -13.44 -2.52 4.29
C ILE A 131 -13.96 -1.84 5.56
N LYS A 132 -15.26 -1.99 5.82
CA LYS A 132 -15.84 -1.55 7.09
C LYS A 132 -15.23 -2.42 8.20
N ASN A 133 -14.59 -1.77 9.16
CA ASN A 133 -14.04 -2.46 10.30
C ASN A 133 -15.21 -2.99 11.16
N ILE A 134 -15.44 -4.30 11.16
CA ILE A 134 -16.53 -4.94 11.92
C ILE A 134 -16.26 -4.88 13.44
N HIS A 135 -15.03 -4.50 13.84
CA HIS A 135 -14.64 -4.26 15.24
C HIS A 135 -14.64 -2.77 15.64
N ALA A 136 -15.08 -1.86 14.77
CA ALA A 136 -15.36 -0.49 15.20
C ALA A 136 -16.57 -0.53 16.13
N ILE A 137 -16.36 -0.24 17.41
CA ILE A 137 -17.43 0.05 18.37
C ILE A 137 -18.32 1.10 17.69
N PRO A 138 -19.65 0.88 17.58
CA PRO A 138 -20.51 1.87 16.95
C PRO A 138 -20.42 3.18 17.74
N GLU A 139 -19.82 4.20 17.12
CA GLU A 139 -19.86 5.56 17.67
C GLU A 139 -21.26 6.13 17.38
N LEU A 140 -22.03 6.35 18.45
CA LEU A 140 -23.25 7.14 18.40
C LEU A 140 -22.85 8.57 18.03
N ASP A 141 -23.19 8.97 16.81
CA ASP A 141 -22.98 10.33 16.32
C ASP A 141 -23.69 11.31 17.27
N GLN A 142 -22.93 11.98 18.13
CA GLN A 142 -23.44 13.03 19.00
C GLN A 142 -23.59 14.32 18.18
N LYS A 143 -24.58 14.34 17.30
CA LYS A 143 -25.22 15.58 16.86
C LYS A 143 -26.67 15.55 17.27
N ALA A 144 -26.91 16.14 18.44
CA ALA A 144 -28.18 16.73 18.83
C ALA A 144 -28.45 18.01 18.00
#